data_AF-A0A933B6S1-F1
#
_entry.id   AF-A0A933B6S1-F1
#
_cell.length_a   1.000
_cell.length_b   1.000
_cell.length_c   1.000
_cell.angle_alpha   90.00
_cell.angle_beta   90.00
_cell.angle_gamma   90.00
#
_symmetry.space_group_name_H-M   'P 1'
#
loop_
_entity.id
_entity.type
_entity.pdbx_description
1 polymer ?
#
loop_
_entity_poly.entity_id
_entity_poly.type
_entity_poly.pdbx_seq_one_letter_code
_entity_poly.pdbx_strand_id
1 'polypeptide(L)' 'MAITPFYNKDITIFAETNFRNQRKPFGIKRADREKHIYILGKTGMGK' A
#
# COMPACT_ATOMS: atom_id res chain seq x y z
N MET A 1 12.83 18.29 -16.00
CA MET A 1 13.08 17.59 -14.73
C MET A 1 11.73 17.48 -14.02
N ALA A 2 10.98 16.42 -14.35
CA ALA A 2 9.55 16.35 -14.08
C ALA A 2 9.27 16.08 -12.60
N ILE A 3 8.53 17.00 -11.99
CA ILE A 3 7.81 16.85 -10.74
C ILE A 3 6.96 15.57 -10.78
N THR A 4 7.22 14.62 -9.89
CA THR A 4 6.26 13.56 -9.54
C THR A 4 5.50 14.03 -8.30
N PRO A 5 4.30 14.64 -8.44
CA PRO A 5 3.63 15.33 -7.33
C PRO A 5 3.04 14.40 -6.26
N PHE A 6 3.32 13.08 -6.34
CA PHE A 6 2.69 12.04 -5.52
C PHE A 6 3.65 11.29 -4.61
N TYR A 7 4.86 11.81 -4.33
CA TYR A 7 5.69 11.23 -3.27
C TYR A 7 5.27 11.76 -1.90
N ASN A 8 4.06 11.39 -1.48
CA ASN A 8 3.63 11.62 -0.11
C ASN A 8 4.29 10.54 0.77
N LYS A 9 5.40 10.89 1.44
CA LYS A 9 6.17 9.98 2.34
C LYS A 9 5.31 9.34 3.41
N ASP A 10 4.17 9.94 3.70
CA ASP A 10 3.22 9.50 4.70
C ASP A 10 2.31 8.37 4.22
N ILE A 11 2.37 7.95 2.96
CA ILE A 11 1.52 6.87 2.42
C ILE A 11 2.41 5.74 1.90
N THR A 12 2.20 4.54 2.43
CA THR A 12 2.83 3.31 1.93
C THR A 12 1.84 2.58 1.04
N ILE A 13 2.11 2.57 -0.27
CA ILE A 13 1.34 1.80 -1.25
C ILE A 13 1.65 0.32 -1.03
N PHE A 14 0.62 -0.50 -0.84
CA PHE A 14 0.78 -1.93 -0.59
C PHE A 14 -0.08 -2.80 -1.52
N ALA A 15 -1.00 -2.21 -2.27
CA ALA A 15 -1.89 -2.94 -3.17
C ALA A 15 -2.43 -2.03 -4.29
N GLU A 16 -3.03 -2.65 -5.30
CA GLU A 16 -3.78 -1.97 -6.35
C GLU A 16 -5.21 -2.50 -6.40
N THR A 17 -6.18 -1.62 -6.60
CA THR A 17 -7.57 -2.04 -6.82
C THR A 17 -7.79 -2.22 -8.32
N ASN A 18 -8.53 -3.25 -8.71
CA ASN A 18 -8.94 -3.48 -10.09
C ASN A 18 -10.46 -3.33 -10.19
N PHE A 19 -10.94 -2.09 -10.17
CA PHE A 19 -12.36 -1.82 -10.31
C PHE A 19 -12.68 -1.37 -11.74
N ARG A 20 -13.49 -2.16 -12.45
CA ARG A 20 -13.96 -1.85 -13.82
C ARG A 20 -12.83 -1.43 -14.78
N ASN A 21 -11.73 -2.20 -14.78
CA ASN A 21 -10.54 -1.95 -15.60
C ASN A 21 -9.75 -0.68 -15.24
N GLN A 22 -10.09 -0.01 -14.12
CA GLN A 22 -9.29 1.07 -13.56
C GLN A 22 -8.39 0.50 -12.46
N ARG A 23 -7.09 0.41 -12.77
CA ARG A 23 -6.06 0.05 -11.79
C ARG A 23 -5.65 1.30 -11.03
N LYS A 24 -6.06 1.40 -9.77
CA LYS A 24 -5.66 2.50 -8.90
C LYS A 24 -4.81 1.96 -7.74
N PRO A 25 -3.54 2.38 -7.60
CA PRO A 25 -2.74 2.01 -6.45
C PRO A 25 -3.34 2.63 -5.19
N PHE A 26 -3.45 1.83 -4.13
CA PHE A 26 -3.90 2.31 -2.82
C PHE A 26 -2.90 1.87 -1.73
N GLY A 27 -2.87 2.66 -0.67
CA GLY A 27 -1.91 2.53 0.40
C GLY A 27 -2.52 2.88 1.74
N ILE A 28 -1.76 2.60 2.79
CA ILE A 28 -2.09 3.02 4.16
C ILE A 28 -1.21 4.19 4.56
N LYS A 29 -1.72 5.05 5.44
CA LYS A 29 -0.89 6.06 6.08
C LYS A 29 0.19 5.37 6.93
N ARG A 30 1.41 5.90 6.90
CA ARG A 30 2.58 5.35 7.62
C ARG A 30 2.35 5.29 9.12
N ALA A 31 1.71 6.32 9.69
CA ALA A 31 1.34 6.39 11.10
C ALA A 31 0.32 5.31 11.51
N ASP A 32 -0.54 4.90 10.58
CA ASP A 32 -1.58 3.89 10.83
C ASP A 32 -1.10 2.46 10.55
N ARG A 33 0.01 2.28 9.83
CA ARG A 33 0.53 0.96 9.42
C ARG A 33 0.83 0.03 10.60
N GLU A 34 1.43 0.55 11.67
CA GLU A 34 1.86 -0.28 12.82
C GLU A 34 0.70 -0.83 13.64
N LYS A 35 -0.47 -0.16 13.62
CA LYS A 35 -1.63 -0.53 14.44
C LYS A 35 -2.76 -1.21 13.65
N HIS A 36 -2.77 -1.07 12.33
CA HIS A 36 -3.90 -1.49 11.49
C HIS A 36 -3.56 -2.58 10.46
N ILE A 37 -2.29 -3.00 10.33
CA ILE A 37 -1.89 -4.08 9.43
C ILE A 37 -1.28 -5.24 10.21
N TYR A 38 -1.91 -6.40 10.10
CA TYR A 38 -1.37 -7.66 10.57
C TYR A 38 -1.33 -8.65 9.41
N ILE A 39 -0.15 -9.18 9.10
CA ILE A 39 0.02 -10.24 8.10
C ILE A 39 0.06 -11.57 8.86
N LEU A 40 -1.05 -12.29 8.83
CA LEU A 40 -1.19 -13.62 9.43
C LEU A 40 -1.00 -14.70 8.37
N GLY A 41 -0.42 -15.83 8.76
CA GLY A 41 -0.13 -16.93 7.82
C GLY A 41 0.69 -18.04 8.44
N LYS A 42 0.65 -19.23 7.85
CA LYS A 42 1.42 -20.40 8.29
C LYS A 42 2.91 -20.26 7.91
N THR A 43 3.76 -21.12 8.45
CA THR A 43 5.19 -21.16 8.11
C THR A 43 5.36 -21.50 6.63
N GLY A 44 6.26 -20.78 5.93
CA GLY A 44 6.53 -20.99 4.50
C GLY A 44 5.74 -20.11 3.53
N MET A 45 4.91 -19.18 4.01
CA MET A 45 4.04 -18.35 3.17
C MET A 45 4.68 -17.04 2.67
N GLY A 46 5.91 -16.71 3.07
CA GLY A 46 6.59 -15.49 2.64
C GLY A 46 5.92 -14.20 3.11
N LYS A 47 5.53 -14.16 4.40
CA LYS A 47 4.95 -12.98 5.05
C LYS A 47 5.97 -11.85 5.21
#